data_AF-A0A9E4QHA4-F1
#
_entry.id   AF-A0A9E4QHA4-F1
#
_cell.length_a   1.000
_cell.length_b   1.000
_cell.length_c   1.000
_cell.angle_alpha   90.00
_cell.angle_beta   90.00
_cell.angle_gamma   90.00
#
_symmetry.space_group_name_H-M   'P 1'
#
loop_
_entity.id
_entity.type
_entity.pdbx_description
1 polymer ?
#
loop_
_entity_poly.entity_id
_entity_poly.type
_entity_poly.pdbx_seq_one_letter_code
_entity_poly.pdbx_strand_id
1 'polypeptide(L)'
;EFAFGVQDSNRPPVIADLDATRKIAFRGRIDRVDRAPDGSRLLVLDYKSGSALPFGNLDKDPVKSGTLLQLPIYALAAQQAHGQVPTDSYYWFATEQWDYKRAGYAITEERMERFRSALVTIVDGIGAGLFPARPGPAQQGTYVNCMFCPYTRVCPSDKARAWERKRGAPELAQYVTLSEGGPDQ
;
A
#
# COMPACT_ATOMS: atom_id res chain seq x y z
N GLU A 1 6.83 7.92 -17.35
CA GLU A 1 6.70 6.73 -16.48
C GLU A 1 7.99 5.94 -16.41
N PHE A 2 8.36 5.53 -15.20
CA PHE A 2 9.55 4.74 -14.87
C PHE A 2 9.12 3.29 -14.61
N ALA A 3 9.51 2.34 -15.48
CA ALA A 3 9.08 0.95 -15.40
C ALA A 3 10.14 0.02 -14.78
N PHE A 4 9.70 -1.00 -14.04
CA PHE A 4 10.54 -2.03 -13.41
C PHE A 4 9.86 -3.41 -13.43
N GLY A 5 10.62 -4.46 -13.72
CA GLY A 5 10.16 -5.86 -13.69
C GLY A 5 9.08 -6.25 -14.71
N VAL A 6 8.76 -5.37 -15.66
CA VAL A 6 7.84 -5.63 -16.77
C VAL A 6 8.62 -5.98 -18.03
N GLN A 7 7.99 -6.71 -18.98
CA GLN A 7 8.66 -7.24 -20.18
C GLN A 7 9.38 -6.16 -21.00
N ASP A 8 8.79 -4.97 -21.11
CA ASP A 8 9.35 -3.85 -21.89
C ASP A 8 10.33 -2.96 -21.08
N SER A 9 10.73 -3.38 -19.87
CA SER A 9 11.66 -2.61 -19.05
C SER A 9 13.02 -3.31 -18.97
N ASN A 10 14.10 -2.56 -19.23
CA ASN A 10 15.47 -3.01 -18.98
C ASN A 10 15.85 -3.00 -17.49
N ARG A 11 14.88 -2.81 -16.59
CA ARG A 11 15.10 -2.75 -15.14
C ARG A 11 14.52 -4.01 -14.49
N PRO A 12 15.29 -4.69 -13.61
CA PRO A 12 14.80 -5.88 -12.95
C PRO A 12 13.60 -5.56 -12.03
N PRO A 13 12.83 -6.58 -11.62
CA PRO A 13 11.87 -6.45 -10.53
C PRO A 13 12.52 -5.88 -9.27
N VAL A 14 11.70 -5.24 -8.44
CA VAL A 14 12.12 -4.77 -7.12
C VAL A 14 11.91 -5.88 -6.12
N ILE A 15 12.93 -6.14 -5.32
CA ILE A 15 12.89 -7.19 -4.31
C ILE A 15 12.72 -6.55 -2.94
N ALA A 16 11.66 -6.92 -2.24
CA ALA A 16 11.49 -6.59 -0.83
C ALA A 16 11.70 -7.85 0.03
N ASP A 17 12.49 -7.72 1.08
CA ASP A 17 12.63 -8.77 2.08
C ASP A 17 11.36 -8.81 2.95
N LEU A 18 10.76 -10.00 3.07
CA LEU A 18 9.66 -10.25 3.99
C LEU A 18 10.21 -10.58 5.38
N ASP A 19 11.22 -11.45 5.41
CA ASP A 19 12.01 -11.82 6.58
C ASP A 19 13.43 -12.22 6.15
N ALA A 20 14.21 -12.80 7.07
CA ALA A 20 15.59 -13.20 6.81
C ALA A 20 15.76 -14.21 5.65
N THR A 21 14.70 -14.91 5.25
CA THR A 21 14.76 -16.01 4.27
C THR A 21 13.82 -15.83 3.08
N ARG A 22 12.71 -15.10 3.27
CA ARG A 22 11.68 -14.93 2.25
C ARG A 22 11.74 -13.54 1.63
N LYS A 23 11.59 -13.50 0.32
CA LYS A 23 11.57 -12.28 -0.49
C LYS A 23 10.35 -12.27 -1.39
N ILE A 24 9.86 -11.08 -1.71
CA ILE A 24 8.80 -10.88 -2.71
C ILE A 24 9.32 -9.96 -3.82
N ALA A 25 8.98 -10.30 -5.07
CA ALA A 25 9.33 -9.50 -6.23
C ALA A 25 8.11 -8.68 -6.69
N PHE A 26 8.32 -7.38 -6.86
CA PHE A 26 7.34 -6.46 -7.43
C PHE A 26 7.74 -6.04 -8.84
N ARG A 27 6.73 -5.88 -9.68
CA ARG A 27 6.83 -5.24 -11.00
C ARG A 27 5.80 -4.13 -11.09
N GLY A 28 6.10 -3.08 -11.85
CA GLY A 28 5.21 -1.93 -11.97
C GLY A 28 5.78 -0.78 -12.77
N ARG A 29 5.07 0.35 -12.68
CA ARG A 29 5.43 1.63 -13.29
C ARG A 29 5.18 2.74 -12.28
N ILE A 30 6.17 3.60 -12.10
CA ILE A 30 6.09 4.83 -11.31
C ILE A 30 5.81 5.97 -12.27
N ASP A 31 4.93 6.90 -11.91
CA ASP A 31 4.63 8.01 -12.81
C ASP A 31 5.86 8.90 -13.04
N ARG A 32 6.53 9.31 -11.94
CA ARG A 32 7.68 10.21 -11.99
C ARG A 32 8.68 9.97 -10.86
N VAL A 33 9.96 10.03 -11.22
CA VAL A 33 11.11 10.02 -10.31
C VAL A 33 11.98 11.22 -10.65
N ASP A 34 12.16 12.13 -9.70
CA ASP A 34 13.05 13.26 -9.82
C ASP A 34 14.30 13.03 -8.96
N ARG A 35 15.46 13.45 -9.47
CA ARG A 35 16.73 13.45 -8.74
C ARG A 35 17.17 14.89 -8.53
N ALA A 36 17.63 15.23 -7.32
CA ALA A 36 18.21 16.53 -7.08
C ALA A 36 19.45 16.77 -7.98
N PRO A 37 19.76 18.01 -8.38
CA PRO A 37 20.89 18.29 -9.26
C PRO A 37 22.25 17.79 -8.73
N ASP A 38 22.43 17.81 -7.41
CA ASP A 38 23.61 17.30 -6.71
C ASP A 38 23.59 15.77 -6.49
N GLY A 39 22.50 15.11 -6.89
CA GLY A 39 22.30 13.68 -6.72
C GLY A 39 22.04 13.22 -5.29
N SER A 40 21.87 14.14 -4.34
CA SER A 40 21.80 13.85 -2.90
C SER A 40 20.48 13.21 -2.45
N ARG A 41 19.43 13.33 -3.26
CA ARG A 41 18.08 12.84 -2.94
C ARG A 41 17.26 12.46 -4.16
N LEU A 42 16.26 11.62 -3.92
CA LEU A 42 15.23 11.26 -4.88
C LEU A 42 13.85 11.73 -4.39
N LEU A 43 13.00 12.09 -5.35
CA LEU A 43 11.59 12.39 -5.12
C LEU A 43 10.76 11.51 -6.06
N VAL A 44 9.94 10.66 -5.45
CA VAL A 44 9.00 9.76 -6.14
C VAL A 44 7.60 10.38 -6.09
N LEU A 45 6.94 10.46 -7.24
CA LEU A 45 5.62 11.05 -7.38
C LEU A 45 4.70 10.10 -8.13
N ASP A 46 3.51 9.89 -7.56
CA ASP A 46 2.40 9.15 -8.15
C ASP A 46 1.20 10.11 -8.30
N TYR A 47 0.76 10.34 -9.54
CA TYR A 47 -0.28 11.30 -9.85
C TYR A 47 -1.66 10.72 -9.56
N LYS A 48 -2.46 11.45 -8.78
CA LYS A 48 -3.84 11.08 -8.46
C LYS A 48 -4.80 12.16 -8.96
N SER A 49 -5.81 11.74 -9.71
CA SER A 49 -6.94 12.60 -10.13
C SER A 49 -8.15 12.51 -9.19
N GLY A 50 -8.19 11.50 -8.31
CA GLY A 50 -9.28 11.24 -7.38
C GLY A 50 -9.20 12.05 -6.07
N SER A 51 -10.00 11.63 -5.10
CA SER A 51 -10.07 12.27 -3.78
C SER A 51 -8.80 12.06 -2.94
N ALA A 52 -8.33 13.12 -2.28
CA ALA A 52 -7.23 13.04 -1.31
C ALA A 52 -7.67 12.60 0.10
N LEU A 53 -8.99 12.57 0.39
CA LEU A 53 -9.50 12.22 1.73
C LEU A 53 -8.99 10.86 2.24
N PRO A 54 -8.95 9.77 1.43
CA PRO A 54 -8.48 8.47 1.91
C PRO A 54 -6.99 8.45 2.30
N PHE A 55 -6.22 9.44 1.85
CA PHE A 55 -4.77 9.52 1.99
C PHE A 55 -4.31 10.38 3.19
N GLY A 56 -5.23 10.67 4.13
CA GLY A 56 -4.88 11.32 5.39
C GLY A 56 -4.11 10.40 6.35
N ASN A 57 -3.30 11.02 7.22
CA ASN A 57 -2.52 10.39 8.29
C ASN A 57 -1.46 9.36 7.81
N LEU A 58 -0.94 9.52 6.58
CA LEU A 58 0.14 8.66 6.05
C LEU A 58 1.48 8.85 6.78
N ASP A 59 1.64 9.97 7.49
CA ASP A 59 2.75 10.21 8.40
C ASP A 59 2.74 9.24 9.60
N LYS A 60 1.56 8.84 10.06
CA LYS A 60 1.34 7.92 11.20
C LYS A 60 1.31 6.45 10.79
N ASP A 61 0.60 6.13 9.71
CA ASP A 61 0.59 4.77 9.14
C ASP A 61 0.92 4.81 7.65
N PRO A 62 2.18 4.55 7.26
CA PRO A 62 2.65 4.69 5.88
C PRO A 62 1.93 3.74 4.91
N VAL A 63 1.35 2.65 5.41
CA VAL A 63 0.65 1.64 4.59
C VAL A 63 -0.87 1.67 4.71
N LYS A 64 -1.42 2.57 5.52
CA LYS A 64 -2.87 2.73 5.74
C LYS A 64 -3.58 1.39 5.94
N SER A 65 -3.24 0.69 7.02
CA SER A 65 -3.83 -0.61 7.37
C SER A 65 -3.64 -1.68 6.28
N GLY A 66 -2.52 -1.59 5.54
CA GLY A 66 -2.18 -2.50 4.44
C GLY A 66 -2.87 -2.19 3.11
N THR A 67 -3.59 -1.07 2.98
CA THR A 67 -4.32 -0.72 1.75
C THR A 67 -3.51 0.14 0.77
N LEU A 68 -2.42 0.79 1.22
CA LEU A 68 -1.61 1.71 0.42
C LEU A 68 -0.13 1.31 0.44
N LEU A 69 0.27 0.44 -0.48
CA LEU A 69 1.64 -0.10 -0.56
C LEU A 69 2.49 0.51 -1.69
N GLN A 70 1.92 1.41 -2.51
CA GLN A 70 2.57 1.93 -3.73
C GLN A 70 3.83 2.74 -3.40
N LEU A 71 3.74 3.72 -2.49
CA LEU A 71 4.85 4.62 -2.16
C LEU A 71 6.14 3.90 -1.71
N PRO A 72 6.12 2.95 -0.74
CA PRO A 72 7.35 2.26 -0.32
C PRO A 72 7.90 1.36 -1.43
N ILE A 73 7.05 0.71 -2.22
CA ILE A 73 7.49 -0.11 -3.37
C ILE A 73 8.19 0.77 -4.42
N TYR A 74 7.62 1.94 -4.72
CA TYR A 74 8.18 2.87 -5.71
C TYR A 74 9.46 3.53 -5.23
N ALA A 75 9.57 3.84 -3.93
CA ALA A 75 10.82 4.30 -3.35
C ALA A 75 11.94 3.25 -3.48
N LEU A 76 11.67 1.99 -3.13
CA LEU A 76 12.62 0.90 -3.31
C LEU A 76 13.05 0.78 -4.78
N ALA A 77 12.10 0.89 -5.71
CA ALA A 77 12.38 0.88 -7.14
C ALA A 77 13.31 2.02 -7.58
N ALA A 78 13.05 3.24 -7.10
CA ALA A 78 13.84 4.41 -7.40
C ALA A 78 15.27 4.29 -6.82
N GLN A 79 15.39 3.87 -5.56
CA GLN A 79 16.68 3.67 -4.89
C GLN A 79 17.50 2.55 -5.55
N GLN A 80 16.87 1.45 -5.95
CA GLN A 80 17.53 0.37 -6.67
C GLN A 80 18.13 0.83 -8.00
N ALA A 81 17.47 1.77 -8.70
CA ALA A 81 17.91 2.23 -10.01
C ALA A 81 18.83 3.46 -9.98
N HIS A 82 18.74 4.30 -8.95
CA HIS A 82 19.43 5.59 -8.89
C HIS A 82 20.40 5.72 -7.70
N GLY A 83 20.48 4.70 -6.84
CA GLY A 83 21.35 4.65 -5.66
C GLY A 83 20.58 4.79 -4.35
N GLN A 84 21.18 4.26 -3.28
CA GLN A 84 20.63 4.28 -1.92
C GLN A 84 20.85 5.66 -1.28
N VAL A 85 20.06 6.63 -1.73
CA VAL A 85 20.06 8.01 -1.21
C VAL A 85 18.72 8.32 -0.52
N PRO A 86 18.67 9.34 0.35
CA PRO A 86 17.42 9.84 0.92
C PRO A 86 16.34 10.00 -0.15
N THR A 87 15.19 9.41 0.09
CA THR A 87 14.09 9.36 -0.88
C THR A 87 12.80 9.78 -0.20
N ASP A 88 12.07 10.69 -0.82
CA ASP A 88 10.69 10.99 -0.43
C ASP A 88 9.73 10.44 -1.47
N SER A 89 8.56 9.98 -1.03
CA SER A 89 7.53 9.44 -1.93
C SER A 89 6.17 10.02 -1.62
N TYR A 90 5.48 10.53 -2.63
CA TYR A 90 4.18 11.18 -2.48
C TYR A 90 3.17 10.79 -3.56
N TYR A 91 1.92 10.66 -3.13
CA TYR A 91 0.78 10.88 -3.98
C TYR A 91 0.63 12.38 -4.23
N TRP A 92 0.57 12.79 -5.50
CA TRP A 92 0.32 14.16 -5.90
C TRP A 92 -1.07 14.28 -6.52
N PHE A 93 -1.98 14.92 -5.79
CA PHE A 93 -3.35 15.20 -6.23
C PHE A 93 -3.33 16.39 -7.19
N ALA A 94 -2.99 16.13 -8.45
CA ALA A 94 -2.75 17.16 -9.47
C ALA A 94 -4.07 17.74 -10.03
N THR A 95 -4.96 18.19 -9.15
CA THR A 95 -6.24 18.81 -9.48
C THR A 95 -6.47 20.04 -8.61
N GLU A 96 -7.16 21.05 -9.16
CA GLU A 96 -7.50 22.28 -8.43
C GLU A 96 -8.39 22.00 -7.21
N GLN A 97 -9.27 21.00 -7.29
CA GLN A 97 -10.14 20.57 -6.19
C GLN A 97 -9.37 20.26 -4.90
N TRP A 98 -8.14 19.76 -5.01
CA TRP A 98 -7.28 19.39 -3.89
C TRP A 98 -6.10 20.32 -3.70
N ASP A 99 -6.11 21.49 -4.34
CA ASP A 99 -5.03 22.48 -4.26
C ASP A 99 -3.64 21.87 -4.49
N TYR A 100 -3.54 20.97 -5.47
CA TYR A 100 -2.28 20.30 -5.83
C TYR A 100 -1.59 19.59 -4.65
N LYS A 101 -2.36 19.17 -3.64
CA LYS A 101 -1.85 18.57 -2.40
C LYS A 101 -0.95 17.38 -2.66
N ARG A 102 0.10 17.25 -1.85
CA ARG A 102 0.95 16.05 -1.76
C ARG A 102 0.68 15.32 -0.46
N ALA A 103 0.43 14.02 -0.52
CA ALA A 103 0.27 13.15 0.64
C ALA A 103 1.26 11.98 0.54
N GLY A 104 2.08 11.80 1.56
CA GLY A 104 3.19 10.85 1.53
C GLY A 104 4.22 11.21 2.58
N TYR A 105 5.45 10.76 2.38
CA TYR A 105 6.46 10.79 3.43
C TYR A 105 7.88 10.58 2.91
N ALA A 106 8.84 11.03 3.72
CA ALA A 106 10.23 10.58 3.63
C ALA A 106 10.32 9.09 3.97
N ILE A 107 11.14 8.36 3.23
CA ILE A 107 11.43 6.96 3.50
C ILE A 107 12.40 6.87 4.66
N THR A 108 12.01 6.14 5.69
CA THR A 108 12.80 5.87 6.89
C THR A 108 12.77 4.39 7.19
N GLU A 109 13.76 3.87 7.93
CA GLU A 109 13.78 2.46 8.33
C GLU A 109 12.54 2.06 9.12
N GLU A 110 12.02 2.94 9.99
CA GLU A 110 10.78 2.71 10.73
C GLU A 110 9.58 2.50 9.79
N ARG A 111 9.43 3.35 8.77
CA ARG A 111 8.34 3.21 7.78
C ARG A 111 8.52 1.98 6.91
N MET A 112 9.75 1.62 6.58
CA MET A 112 10.07 0.40 5.85
C MET A 112 9.83 -0.86 6.69
N GLU A 113 10.06 -0.82 8.00
CA GLU A 113 9.69 -1.89 8.94
C GLU A 113 8.18 -2.08 8.98
N ARG A 114 7.42 -0.99 9.12
CA ARG A 114 5.96 -1.03 9.08
C ARG A 114 5.44 -1.61 7.75
N PHE A 115 6.06 -1.24 6.64
CA PHE A 115 5.78 -1.80 5.33
C PHE A 115 6.07 -3.30 5.25
N ARG A 116 7.26 -3.75 5.70
CA ARG A 116 7.63 -5.18 5.72
C ARG A 116 6.69 -6.00 6.60
N SER A 117 6.33 -5.51 7.78
CA SER A 117 5.34 -6.14 8.68
C SER A 117 3.97 -6.33 8.00
N ALA A 118 3.49 -5.32 7.26
CA ALA A 118 2.24 -5.43 6.51
C ALA A 118 2.35 -6.45 5.37
N LEU A 119 3.48 -6.47 4.65
CA LEU A 119 3.73 -7.47 3.61
C LEU A 119 3.73 -8.89 4.15
N VAL A 120 4.41 -9.16 5.27
CA VAL A 120 4.40 -10.48 5.91
C VAL A 120 2.98 -10.94 6.20
N THR A 121 2.17 -10.09 6.85
CA THR A 121 0.77 -10.41 7.17
C THR A 121 -0.03 -10.75 5.91
N ILE A 122 0.13 -9.97 4.84
CA ILE A 122 -0.60 -10.17 3.58
C ILE A 122 -0.14 -11.45 2.88
N VAL A 123 1.17 -11.66 2.76
CA VAL A 123 1.75 -12.81 2.06
C VAL A 123 1.47 -14.11 2.81
N ASP A 124 1.59 -14.11 4.13
CA ASP A 124 1.31 -15.28 4.97
C ASP A 124 -0.18 -15.65 4.89
N GLY A 125 -1.07 -14.65 4.93
CA GLY A 125 -2.51 -14.86 4.71
C GLY A 125 -2.81 -15.49 3.34
N ILE A 126 -2.19 -14.98 2.26
CA ILE A 126 -2.34 -15.55 0.92
C ILE A 126 -1.80 -16.99 0.89
N GLY A 127 -0.61 -17.23 1.44
CA GLY A 127 0.02 -18.56 1.48
C GLY A 127 -0.79 -19.60 2.27
N ALA A 128 -1.48 -19.16 3.32
CA ALA A 128 -2.37 -19.98 4.14
C ALA A 128 -3.79 -20.14 3.54
N GLY A 129 -4.08 -19.55 2.38
CA GLY A 129 -5.41 -19.62 1.74
C GLY A 129 -6.48 -18.80 2.47
N LEU A 130 -6.09 -17.79 3.23
CA LEU A 130 -6.99 -16.93 4.00
C LEU A 130 -7.49 -15.78 3.14
N PHE A 131 -8.72 -15.89 2.64
CA PHE A 131 -9.38 -14.85 1.83
C PHE A 131 -10.62 -14.29 2.53
N PRO A 132 -10.46 -13.58 3.67
CA PRO A 132 -11.60 -13.00 4.38
C PRO A 132 -12.27 -11.91 3.54
N ALA A 133 -13.56 -12.08 3.27
CA ALA A 133 -14.38 -11.04 2.66
C ALA A 133 -14.74 -9.96 3.71
N ARG A 134 -13.80 -9.04 3.99
CA ARG A 134 -14.00 -7.92 4.92
C ARG A 134 -14.68 -6.73 4.22
N PRO A 135 -15.94 -6.40 4.53
CA PRO A 135 -16.64 -5.30 3.88
C PRO A 135 -16.13 -3.91 4.33
N GLY A 136 -15.54 -3.81 5.52
CA GLY A 136 -15.14 -2.53 6.12
C GLY A 136 -16.32 -1.77 6.75
N PRO A 137 -16.12 -0.52 7.20
CA PRO A 137 -17.18 0.30 7.78
C PRO A 137 -18.36 0.51 6.82
N ALA A 138 -19.56 0.68 7.36
CA ALA A 138 -20.74 1.03 6.56
C ALA A 138 -20.58 2.44 5.97
N GLN A 139 -20.93 2.62 4.70
CA GLN A 139 -20.85 3.89 3.99
C GLN A 139 -21.90 3.93 2.88
N GLN A 140 -22.73 4.98 2.87
CA GLN A 140 -23.70 5.28 1.78
C GLN A 140 -24.55 4.06 1.35
N GLY A 141 -25.18 3.37 2.32
CA GLY A 141 -26.02 2.20 2.04
C GLY A 141 -25.26 0.94 1.58
N THR A 142 -23.93 0.96 1.63
CA THR A 142 -23.04 -0.17 1.39
C THR A 142 -21.92 -0.19 2.44
N TYR A 143 -20.75 -0.71 2.11
CA TYR A 143 -19.53 -0.68 2.91
C TYR A 143 -18.34 -0.12 2.12
N VAL A 144 -17.37 0.45 2.82
CA VAL A 144 -16.18 1.09 2.24
C VAL A 144 -15.49 0.20 1.18
N ASN A 145 -15.19 -1.06 1.52
CA ASN A 145 -14.50 -1.97 0.59
C ASN A 145 -15.42 -2.55 -0.49
N CYS A 146 -16.74 -2.35 -0.36
CA CYS A 146 -17.74 -2.85 -1.30
C CYS A 146 -18.10 -1.81 -2.37
N MET A 147 -17.87 -0.51 -2.13
CA MET A 147 -18.30 0.59 -2.99
C MET A 147 -17.83 0.47 -4.45
N PHE A 148 -16.59 0.01 -4.65
CA PHE A 148 -15.99 -0.17 -5.98
C PHE A 148 -15.69 -1.65 -6.31
N CYS A 149 -16.30 -2.59 -5.58
CA CYS A 149 -16.03 -4.02 -5.74
C CYS A 149 -16.89 -4.63 -6.87
N PRO A 150 -16.28 -5.15 -7.96
CA PRO A 150 -17.03 -5.75 -9.05
C PRO A 150 -17.64 -7.11 -8.67
N TYR A 151 -17.19 -7.73 -7.58
CA TYR A 151 -17.60 -9.06 -7.14
C TYR A 151 -18.82 -9.06 -6.21
N THR A 152 -19.55 -7.94 -6.12
CA THR A 152 -20.70 -7.79 -5.22
C THR A 152 -21.78 -8.86 -5.47
N ARG A 153 -21.94 -9.34 -6.71
CA ARG A 153 -22.89 -10.42 -7.09
C ARG A 153 -22.50 -11.81 -6.58
N VAL A 154 -21.22 -12.06 -6.35
CA VAL A 154 -20.70 -13.33 -5.82
C VAL A 154 -20.60 -13.29 -4.29
N CYS A 155 -20.42 -12.09 -3.73
CA CYS A 155 -20.27 -11.88 -2.31
C CYS A 155 -21.61 -12.15 -1.57
N PRO A 156 -21.60 -12.85 -0.40
CA PRO A 156 -22.80 -13.08 0.38
C PRO A 156 -23.57 -11.79 0.69
N SER A 157 -24.90 -11.86 0.72
CA SER A 157 -25.74 -10.73 1.09
C SER A 157 -25.53 -10.32 2.55
N ASP A 158 -25.21 -11.28 3.43
CA ASP A 158 -24.93 -11.08 4.86
C ASP A 158 -23.45 -10.85 5.19
N LYS A 159 -22.67 -10.33 4.23
CA LYS A 159 -21.20 -10.17 4.32
C LYS A 159 -20.68 -9.54 5.63
N ALA A 160 -21.36 -8.56 6.20
CA ALA A 160 -20.95 -7.96 7.47
C ALA A 160 -21.10 -8.92 8.65
N ARG A 161 -22.20 -9.67 8.72
CA ARG A 161 -22.40 -10.70 9.72
C ARG A 161 -21.43 -11.87 9.52
N ALA A 162 -21.14 -12.22 8.26
CA ALA A 162 -20.14 -13.22 7.94
C ALA A 162 -18.73 -12.79 8.40
N TRP A 163 -18.38 -11.51 8.21
CA TRP A 163 -17.13 -10.93 8.72
C TRP A 163 -17.08 -10.95 10.25
N GLU A 164 -18.13 -10.53 10.94
CA GLU A 164 -18.17 -10.51 12.41
C GLU A 164 -17.93 -11.90 13.02
N ARG A 165 -18.50 -12.95 12.41
CA ARG A 165 -18.23 -14.33 12.83
C ARG A 165 -16.78 -14.78 12.56
N LYS A 166 -16.19 -14.32 11.45
CA LYS A 166 -14.88 -14.78 10.98
C LYS A 166 -13.72 -14.03 11.64
N ARG A 167 -13.86 -12.74 11.93
CA ARG A 167 -12.75 -11.90 12.43
C ARG A 167 -12.17 -12.37 13.75
N GLY A 168 -12.93 -13.14 14.55
CA GLY A 168 -12.44 -13.75 15.78
C GLY A 168 -11.62 -15.03 15.58
N ALA A 169 -11.50 -15.54 14.35
CA ALA A 169 -10.75 -16.76 14.08
C ALA A 169 -9.23 -16.53 14.32
N PRO A 170 -8.54 -17.41 15.07
CA PRO A 170 -7.12 -17.22 15.41
C PRO A 170 -6.22 -17.01 14.20
N GLU A 171 -6.50 -17.71 13.09
CA GLU A 171 -5.76 -17.59 11.83
C GLU A 171 -5.88 -16.20 11.19
N LEU A 172 -6.90 -15.41 11.53
CA LEU A 172 -7.10 -14.05 11.02
C LEU A 172 -6.58 -12.97 11.95
N ALA A 173 -6.03 -13.32 13.13
CA ALA A 173 -5.63 -12.35 14.15
C ALA A 173 -4.68 -11.27 13.61
N GLN A 174 -3.62 -11.66 12.88
CA GLN A 174 -2.67 -10.71 12.29
C GLN A 174 -3.32 -9.79 11.25
N TYR A 175 -4.20 -10.33 10.40
CA TYR A 175 -4.93 -9.54 9.41
C TYR A 175 -5.88 -8.54 10.09
N VAL A 176 -6.57 -8.94 11.16
CA VAL A 176 -7.44 -8.05 11.93
C VAL A 176 -6.63 -6.92 12.57
N THR A 177 -5.50 -7.24 13.24
CA THR A 177 -4.60 -6.21 13.78
C THR A 177 -4.09 -5.24 12.71
N LEU A 178 -3.71 -5.74 11.53
CA LEU A 178 -3.27 -4.90 10.42
C LEU A 178 -4.41 -3.99 9.91
N SER A 179 -5.60 -4.56 9.73
CA SER A 179 -6.69 -3.94 8.96
C SER A 179 -7.68 -3.09 9.77
N GLU A 180 -7.77 -3.33 11.07
CA GLU A 180 -8.68 -2.64 12.01
C GLU A 180 -7.93 -1.82 13.07
N GLY A 181 -6.59 -1.91 13.10
CA GLY A 181 -5.78 -1.36 14.18
C GLY A 181 -5.65 -2.36 15.34
N GLY A 182 -4.53 -2.30 16.06
CA GLY A 182 -4.46 -2.94 17.38
C GLY A 182 -5.37 -2.21 18.38
N PRO A 183 -5.60 -2.76 19.58
CA PRO A 183 -6.41 -2.11 20.63
C PRO A 183 -5.94 -0.71 21.05
N ASP A 184 -4.76 -0.24 20.61
CA ASP A 184 -4.18 1.06 20.95
C ASP A 184 -3.92 1.95 19.70
N GLN A 185 -4.94 2.19 18.87
CA GLN A 185 -4.94 3.28 17.86
C GLN A 185 -6.12 4.24 18.06
#